data_AF-A0A433P7B4-F1
#
_entry.id   AF-A0A433P7B4-F1
#
_cell.length_a   1.000
_cell.length_b   1.000
_cell.length_c   1.000
_cell.angle_alpha   90.00
_cell.angle_beta   90.00
_cell.angle_gamma   90.00
#
_symmetry.space_group_name_H-M   'P 1'
#
loop_
_entity.id
_entity.type
_entity.pdbx_description
1 polymer ?
#
loop_
_entity_poly.entity_id
_entity_poly.type
_entity_poly.pdbx_seq_one_letter_code
_entity_poly.pdbx_strand_id
1 'polypeptide(L)'
;SFRLALEALYSRHTGGHELRYTLFGKPEPATYVYAENLLETIAAAQGAALHCVDSIKPRRRVYAVGDNPASDVAGANAYGWTSLLVRTGVFDGSEGENSREYPADAVVENVEE
;
A
#
# COMPACT_ATOMS: atom_id res chain seq x y z
N SER A 1 3.57 13.73 9.11
CA SER A 1 4.05 14.82 9.99
C SER A 1 4.79 15.92 9.20
N PHE A 2 5.88 15.63 8.49
CA PHE A 2 6.66 16.66 7.77
C PHE A 2 5.83 17.47 6.75
N ARG A 3 5.05 16.79 5.89
CA ARG A 3 4.18 17.45 4.90
C ARG A 3 3.24 18.48 5.53
N LEU A 4 2.51 18.08 6.57
CA LEU A 4 1.57 18.94 7.28
C LEU A 4 2.26 20.16 7.89
N ALA A 5 3.47 19.97 8.44
CA ALA A 5 4.27 21.08 8.95
C ALA A 5 4.68 22.04 7.83
N LEU A 6 5.10 21.52 6.67
CA LEU A 6 5.47 22.32 5.51
C LEU A 6 4.27 23.12 4.95
N GLU A 7 3.09 22.49 4.85
CA GLU A 7 1.85 23.17 4.45
C GLU A 7 1.49 24.32 5.39
N ALA A 8 1.54 24.08 6.70
CA ALA A 8 1.25 25.09 7.71
C ALA A 8 2.24 26.27 7.63
N LEU A 9 3.53 25.99 7.46
CA LEU A 9 4.56 27.02 7.31
C LEU A 9 4.39 27.81 6.01
N TYR A 10 4.12 27.12 4.90
CA TYR A 10 3.90 27.76 3.60
C TYR A 10 2.69 28.68 3.64
N SER A 11 1.56 28.20 4.15
CA SER A 11 0.33 29.00 4.28
C SER A 11 0.57 30.24 5.15
N ARG A 12 1.23 30.09 6.31
CA ARG A 12 1.56 31.22 7.18
C ARG A 12 2.46 32.25 6.51
N HIS A 13 3.45 31.81 5.71
CA HIS A 13 4.42 32.72 5.10
C HIS A 13 3.90 33.41 3.83
N THR A 14 2.97 32.77 3.12
CA THR A 14 2.41 33.29 1.86
C THR A 14 1.11 34.06 2.04
N GLY A 15 0.66 34.30 3.27
CA GLY A 15 -0.59 35.02 3.53
C GLY A 15 -1.84 34.19 3.28
N GLY A 16 -1.78 32.89 3.55
CA GLY A 16 -2.92 31.97 3.49
C GLY A 16 -3.00 31.13 2.22
N HIS A 17 -2.02 31.19 1.31
CA HIS A 17 -2.05 30.35 0.10
C HIS A 17 -1.80 28.88 0.44
N GLU A 18 -2.49 28.01 -0.29
CA GLU A 18 -2.32 26.56 -0.16
C GLU A 18 -1.06 26.10 -0.90
N LEU A 19 -0.30 25.21 -0.27
CA LEU A 19 0.85 24.57 -0.91
C LEU A 19 0.35 23.58 -1.95
N ARG A 20 0.73 23.77 -3.22
CA ARG A 20 0.48 22.80 -4.28
C ARG A 20 1.64 21.81 -4.39
N TYR A 21 1.35 20.52 -4.32
CA TYR A 21 2.34 19.46 -4.42
C TYR A 21 1.71 18.18 -4.99
N THR A 22 2.56 17.20 -5.30
CA THR A 22 2.16 15.85 -5.68
C THR A 22 2.74 14.88 -4.67
N LEU A 23 1.93 13.91 -4.21
CA LEU A 23 2.38 12.87 -3.30
C LEU A 23 2.72 11.60 -4.04
N PHE A 24 3.71 10.91 -3.50
CA PHE A 24 4.13 9.58 -3.88
C PHE A 24 4.33 8.75 -2.61
N GLY A 25 4.36 7.44 -2.77
CA GLY A 25 4.39 6.50 -1.66
C GLY A 25 2.99 6.04 -1.29
N LYS A 26 2.89 5.00 -0.48
CA LYS A 26 1.60 4.44 -0.05
C LYS A 26 0.82 5.48 0.76
N PRO A 27 -0.50 5.63 0.57
CA PRO A 27 -1.39 4.76 -0.22
C PRO A 27 -1.58 5.18 -1.70
N GLU A 28 -0.72 6.04 -2.26
CA GLU A 28 -0.95 6.63 -3.59
C GLU A 28 -0.92 5.59 -4.73
N PRO A 29 -1.87 5.64 -5.69
CA PRO A 29 -1.99 4.64 -6.76
C PRO A 29 -0.74 4.48 -7.63
N ALA A 30 -0.01 5.57 -7.86
CA ALA A 30 1.21 5.56 -8.66
C ALA A 30 2.27 4.58 -8.11
N THR A 31 2.32 4.42 -6.79
CA THR A 31 3.25 3.48 -6.13
C THR A 31 2.86 2.03 -6.41
N TYR A 32 1.57 1.71 -6.43
CA TYR A 32 1.09 0.33 -6.67
C TYR A 32 1.16 -0.06 -8.14
N VAL A 33 0.86 0.87 -9.07
CA VAL A 33 1.08 0.64 -10.52
C VAL A 33 2.55 0.33 -10.80
N TYR A 34 3.46 1.09 -10.21
CA TYR A 34 4.89 0.83 -10.34
C TYR A 34 5.27 -0.54 -9.77
N ALA A 35 4.78 -0.88 -8.58
CA ALA A 35 5.05 -2.16 -7.94
C ALA A 35 4.52 -3.35 -8.75
N GLU A 36 3.32 -3.27 -9.32
CA GLU A 36 2.75 -4.30 -10.20
C GLU A 36 3.66 -4.58 -11.40
N ASN A 37 4.09 -3.53 -12.12
CA ASN A 37 4.99 -3.68 -13.28
C ASN A 37 6.34 -4.30 -12.88
N LEU A 38 6.85 -3.94 -11.70
CA LEU A 38 8.09 -4.50 -11.18
C LEU A 38 7.92 -5.99 -10.84
N LEU A 39 6.82 -6.37 -10.19
CA LEU A 39 6.48 -7.77 -9.90
C LEU A 39 6.35 -8.58 -11.19
N GLU A 40 5.74 -8.03 -12.24
CA GLU A 40 5.69 -8.70 -13.56
C GLU A 40 7.08 -8.95 -14.14
N THR A 41 7.96 -7.95 -14.04
CA THR A 41 9.34 -8.03 -14.53
C THR A 41 10.14 -9.08 -13.77
N ILE A 42 10.05 -9.10 -12.44
CA ILE A 42 10.72 -10.07 -11.58
C ILE A 42 10.21 -11.49 -11.89
N ALA A 43 8.89 -11.67 -11.98
CA ALA A 43 8.30 -12.96 -12.28
C ALA A 43 8.72 -13.48 -13.67
N ALA A 44 8.82 -12.60 -14.66
CA ALA A 44 9.34 -12.96 -15.98
C ALA A 44 10.81 -13.40 -15.92
N ALA A 45 11.66 -12.67 -15.20
CA ALA A 45 13.07 -13.00 -15.02
C ALA A 45 13.30 -14.34 -14.29
N GLN A 46 12.37 -14.72 -13.40
CA GLN A 46 12.40 -16.00 -12.68
C GLN A 46 11.85 -17.18 -13.50
N GLY A 47 11.52 -16.99 -14.78
CA GLY A 47 10.93 -18.04 -15.63
C GLY A 47 9.46 -18.33 -15.31
N ALA A 48 8.84 -17.56 -14.41
CA ALA A 48 7.40 -17.57 -14.15
C ALA A 48 6.62 -16.68 -15.13
N ALA A 49 7.23 -16.35 -16.29
CA ALA A 49 6.51 -15.80 -17.42
C ALA A 49 5.41 -16.80 -17.79
N LEU A 50 4.16 -16.42 -17.53
CA LEU A 50 3.06 -17.33 -17.77
C LEU A 50 2.99 -17.66 -19.25
N HIS A 51 3.21 -18.93 -19.59
CA HIS A 51 2.82 -19.50 -20.87
C HIS A 51 1.29 -19.48 -20.95
N CYS A 52 0.71 -18.38 -21.42
CA CYS A 52 -0.70 -18.30 -21.72
C CYS A 52 -0.94 -18.88 -23.12
N VAL A 53 -1.55 -20.07 -23.18
CA VAL A 53 -2.00 -20.74 -24.42
C VAL A 53 -3.27 -20.08 -24.97
N ASP A 54 -4.03 -19.40 -24.12
CA ASP A 54 -5.19 -18.59 -24.48
C ASP A 54 -5.00 -17.16 -23.97
N SER A 55 -5.55 -16.17 -24.67
CA SER A 55 -5.32 -14.72 -24.51
C SER A 55 -5.75 -14.10 -23.17
N ILE A 56 -5.93 -14.90 -22.13
CA ILE A 56 -6.26 -14.46 -20.77
C ILE A 56 -5.04 -14.70 -19.90
N LYS A 57 -4.27 -13.64 -19.59
CA LYS A 57 -3.26 -13.69 -18.53
C LYS A 57 -3.97 -13.94 -17.19
N PRO A 58 -3.70 -15.04 -16.47
CA PRO A 58 -4.12 -15.21 -15.08
C PRO A 58 -3.64 -14.02 -14.26
N ARG A 59 -4.57 -13.32 -13.61
CA ARG A 59 -4.22 -12.24 -12.67
C ARG A 59 -3.51 -12.90 -11.48
N ARG A 60 -2.23 -12.58 -11.30
CA ARG A 60 -1.46 -13.04 -10.14
C ARG A 60 -2.11 -12.51 -8.88
N ARG A 61 -2.14 -13.33 -7.83
CA ARG A 61 -2.58 -12.88 -6.52
C ARG A 61 -1.40 -12.23 -5.81
N VAL A 62 -1.57 -10.99 -5.39
CA VAL A 62 -0.56 -10.23 -4.63
C VAL A 62 -1.08 -10.03 -3.22
N TYR A 63 -0.24 -10.36 -2.25
CA TYR A 63 -0.49 -10.12 -0.83
C TYR A 63 0.40 -8.97 -0.36
N ALA A 64 -0.22 -7.87 0.06
CA ALA A 64 0.45 -6.74 0.65
C ALA A 64 0.52 -6.91 2.17
N VAL A 65 1.71 -7.20 2.68
CA VAL A 65 1.97 -7.33 4.12
C VAL A 65 2.45 -5.97 4.66
N GLY A 66 1.82 -5.47 5.72
CA GLY A 66 2.20 -4.20 6.33
C GLY A 66 1.60 -3.98 7.70
N ASP A 67 2.11 -2.99 8.43
CA ASP A 67 1.75 -2.68 9.81
C ASP A 67 0.93 -1.39 9.93
N ASN A 68 0.78 -0.61 8.86
CA ASN A 68 0.07 0.67 8.88
C ASN A 68 -1.25 0.61 8.11
N PRO A 69 -2.41 0.63 8.79
CA PRO A 69 -3.71 0.55 8.13
C PRO A 69 -3.98 1.68 7.15
N ALA A 70 -3.61 2.91 7.48
CA ALA A 70 -3.87 4.10 6.65
C ALA A 70 -2.93 4.22 5.44
N SER A 71 -1.93 3.35 5.32
CA SER A 71 -0.94 3.37 4.24
C SER A 71 -0.91 2.05 3.48
N ASP A 72 -0.51 0.96 4.15
CA ASP A 72 -0.31 -0.36 3.54
C ASP A 72 -1.63 -0.98 3.12
N VAL A 73 -2.54 -1.11 4.09
CA VAL A 73 -3.85 -1.74 3.92
C VAL A 73 -4.73 -0.89 3.01
N ALA A 74 -4.84 0.42 3.30
CA ALA A 74 -5.62 1.34 2.49
C ALA A 74 -5.20 1.31 1.01
N GLY A 75 -3.90 1.39 0.72
CA GLY A 75 -3.40 1.38 -0.65
C GLY A 75 -3.57 0.02 -1.34
N ALA A 76 -3.34 -1.08 -0.62
CA ALA A 76 -3.51 -2.42 -1.16
C ALA A 76 -4.97 -2.71 -1.53
N ASN A 77 -5.91 -2.41 -0.62
CA ASN A 77 -7.33 -2.58 -0.84
C ASN A 77 -7.82 -1.71 -2.03
N ALA A 78 -7.39 -0.45 -2.08
CA ALA A 78 -7.77 0.46 -3.17
C ALA A 78 -7.27 -0.01 -4.55
N TYR A 79 -6.10 -0.67 -4.59
CA TYR A 79 -5.55 -1.23 -5.83
C TYR A 79 -6.15 -2.60 -6.19
N GLY A 80 -6.81 -3.28 -5.23
CA GLY A 80 -7.38 -4.62 -5.40
C GLY A 80 -6.41 -5.76 -5.12
N TRP A 81 -5.34 -5.50 -4.36
CA TRP A 81 -4.49 -6.53 -3.78
C TRP A 81 -5.08 -7.04 -2.45
N THR A 82 -4.68 -8.24 -2.04
CA THR A 82 -5.07 -8.78 -0.72
C THR A 82 -4.19 -8.17 0.35
N SER A 83 -4.75 -7.60 1.42
CA SER A 83 -4.01 -6.97 2.51
C SER A 83 -3.87 -7.87 3.73
N LEU A 84 -2.64 -7.97 4.25
CA LEU A 84 -2.30 -8.68 5.48
C LEU A 84 -1.71 -7.67 6.47
N LEU A 85 -2.43 -7.41 7.55
CA LEU A 85 -2.02 -6.48 8.60
C LEU A 85 -1.25 -7.22 9.69
N VAL A 86 -0.03 -6.79 9.98
CA VAL A 86 0.80 -7.34 11.08
C VAL A 86 0.72 -6.45 12.31
N ARG A 87 0.96 -7.02 13.50
CA ARG A 87 0.94 -6.30 14.79
C ARG A 87 2.32 -5.88 15.31
N THR A 88 3.37 -6.08 14.51
CA THR A 88 4.77 -5.80 14.92
C THR A 88 5.20 -4.34 14.72
N GLY A 89 4.26 -3.40 14.57
CA GLY A 89 4.56 -2.04 14.14
C GLY A 89 3.53 -0.98 14.52
N VAL A 90 3.15 -0.13 13.58
CA VAL A 90 2.26 1.03 13.78
C VAL A 90 0.88 0.60 14.32
N PHE A 91 0.35 -0.51 13.84
CA PHE A 91 -0.89 -1.08 14.36
C PHE A 91 -0.63 -1.90 15.62
N ASP A 92 -1.26 -1.49 16.71
CA ASP A 92 -1.14 -2.07 18.07
C ASP A 92 -2.45 -2.69 18.57
N GLY A 93 -3.36 -3.05 17.66
CA GLY A 93 -4.64 -3.68 18.01
C GLY A 93 -4.46 -5.00 18.75
N SER A 94 -5.44 -5.35 19.59
CA SER A 94 -5.43 -6.61 20.36
C SER A 94 -5.61 -7.83 19.46
N GLU A 95 -5.31 -9.03 19.95
CA GLU A 95 -5.54 -10.28 19.21
C GLU A 95 -6.98 -10.35 18.63
N GLY A 96 -7.10 -10.67 17.36
CA GLY A 96 -8.37 -10.68 16.62
C GLY A 96 -8.93 -9.30 16.24
N GLU A 97 -8.33 -8.20 16.70
CA GLU A 97 -8.74 -6.84 16.31
C GLU A 97 -8.20 -6.49 14.92
N ASN A 98 -9.03 -5.82 14.14
CA ASN A 98 -8.68 -5.24 12.85
C ASN A 98 -8.93 -3.72 12.89
N SER A 99 -8.30 -2.98 12.00
CA SER A 99 -8.51 -1.54 11.87
C SER A 99 -9.97 -1.24 11.53
N ARG A 100 -10.58 -0.33 12.28
CA ARG A 100 -11.98 0.07 12.09
C ARG A 100 -12.19 0.93 10.85
N GLU A 101 -11.19 1.74 10.50
CA GLU A 101 -11.26 2.69 9.38
C GLU A 101 -10.74 2.08 8.08
N TYR A 102 -9.69 1.24 8.19
CA TYR A 102 -9.04 0.59 7.05
C TYR A 102 -8.89 -0.92 7.32
N PRO A 103 -9.98 -1.69 7.29
CA PRO A 103 -9.93 -3.12 7.61
C PRO A 103 -9.11 -3.89 6.57
N ALA A 104 -8.17 -4.70 7.04
CA ALA A 104 -7.40 -5.62 6.20
C ALA A 104 -8.18 -6.91 5.91
N ASP A 105 -7.81 -7.64 4.85
CA ASP A 105 -8.40 -8.95 4.54
C ASP A 105 -8.07 -10.00 5.60
N ALA A 106 -6.87 -9.92 6.19
CA ALA A 106 -6.51 -10.69 7.37
C ALA A 106 -5.57 -9.89 8.28
N VAL A 107 -5.56 -10.26 9.56
CA VAL A 107 -4.62 -9.74 10.56
C VAL A 107 -3.88 -10.92 11.16
N VAL A 108 -2.55 -10.84 11.17
CA VAL A 108 -1.65 -11.87 11.70
C VAL A 108 -0.69 -11.25 12.70
N GLU A 109 -0.08 -12.04 13.57
CA GLU A 109 0.75 -11.49 14.64
C GLU A 109 2.04 -10.86 14.08
N ASN A 110 2.65 -11.52 13.10
CA ASN A 110 3.92 -11.12 12.51
C ASN A 110 4.07 -11.63 11.06
N VAL A 111 5.22 -11.39 10.43
CA VAL A 111 5.48 -11.74 9.03
C VAL A 111 5.80 -13.22 8.79
N GLU A 112 6.06 -14.01 9.84
CA GLU A 112 6.40 -15.43 9.72
C GLU A 112 5.15 -16.34 9.68
N GLU A 113 3.98 -15.80 10.01
CA GLU A 113 2.66 -16.44 9.97
C GLU A 113 1.97 -16.30 8.60
#